data_AF-A0A9J6GGS4-F1
#
_entry.id   AF-A0A9J6GGS4-F1
#
_cell.length_a   1.000
_cell.length_b   1.000
_cell.length_c   1.000
_cell.angle_alpha   90.00
_cell.angle_beta   90.00
_cell.angle_gamma   90.00
#
_symmetry.space_group_name_H-M   'P 1'
#
loop_
_entity.id
_entity.type
_entity.pdbx_description
1 polymer ?
#
loop_
_entity_poly.entity_id
_entity_poly.type
_entity_poly.pdbx_seq_one_letter_code
_entity_poly.pdbx_strand_id
1 'polypeptide(L)'
;MLLYSPAGFGDIFFNTFIFDAINVICENITYFHPDSATEPPVSPSQCHERLRTWLIGELPCIIYKIGIFLFDAFLLYLILSRKILRRHLGKKQYELCYEQRKLDPDVAKEINVVEEICRIRNFESHSLVACNVHKYYGDIFAVRGISFALRPSECLGLLGVNGAGKTTILQVLAGLCTFERGEVHSGNMKLTSDPVKVNS
;
A
#
# COMPACT_ATOMS: atom_id res chain seq x y z
N MET A 1 37.67 27.49 49.88
CA MET A 1 38.27 26.14 49.69
C MET A 1 37.78 25.62 48.35
N LEU A 2 38.73 25.24 47.50
CA LEU A 2 38.59 24.76 46.11
C LEU A 2 37.67 23.51 46.03
N LEU A 3 37.07 23.14 44.89
CA LEU A 3 37.69 22.38 43.76
C LEU A 3 36.56 22.12 42.72
N TYR A 4 36.69 22.48 41.44
CA TYR A 4 37.19 21.71 40.26
C TYR A 4 36.09 21.44 39.22
N SER A 5 36.38 21.84 37.98
CA SER A 5 35.78 21.33 36.74
C SER A 5 36.32 19.90 36.46
N PRO A 6 35.73 19.12 35.54
CA PRO A 6 36.32 19.15 34.21
C PRO A 6 35.31 19.15 33.06
N ALA A 7 35.68 19.90 32.04
CA ALA A 7 35.19 19.81 30.67
C ALA A 7 35.69 18.54 29.96
N GLY A 8 35.02 18.19 28.85
CA GLY A 8 35.71 17.67 27.67
C GLY A 8 35.76 16.15 27.53
N PHE A 9 34.83 15.59 26.75
CA PHE A 9 35.04 14.29 26.11
C PHE A 9 34.52 14.20 24.66
N GLY A 10 33.87 15.24 24.12
CA GLY A 10 33.34 15.26 22.75
C GLY A 10 34.17 16.06 21.72
N ASP A 11 34.91 17.09 22.16
CA ASP A 11 35.50 18.08 21.24
C ASP A 11 36.94 17.76 20.79
N ILE A 12 37.58 16.73 21.37
CA ILE A 12 39.00 16.41 21.10
C ILE A 12 39.14 15.42 19.94
N PHE A 13 38.22 14.46 19.78
CA PHE A 13 38.31 13.48 18.69
C PHE A 13 37.97 14.06 17.31
N PHE A 14 37.08 15.06 17.26
CA PHE A 14 36.67 15.68 15.98
C PHE A 14 37.68 16.73 15.48
N ASN A 15 38.42 17.38 16.39
CA ASN A 15 39.44 18.36 16.00
C ASN A 15 40.72 17.71 15.46
N THR A 16 41.20 16.60 16.06
CA THR A 16 42.45 15.96 15.62
C THR A 16 42.32 15.29 14.25
N PHE A 17 41.20 14.61 13.97
CA PHE A 17 40.98 13.96 12.67
C PHE A 17 40.76 14.94 11.52
N ILE A 18 40.14 16.10 11.80
CA ILE A 18 39.95 17.15 10.79
C ILE A 18 41.27 17.89 10.52
N PHE A 19 42.11 18.13 11.53
CA PHE A 19 43.42 18.77 11.32
C PHE A 19 44.38 17.89 10.49
N ASP A 20 44.39 16.56 10.72
CA ASP A 20 45.20 15.64 9.92
C ASP A 20 44.67 15.52 8.48
N ALA A 21 43.34 15.49 8.28
CA ALA A 21 42.76 15.48 6.94
C ALA A 21 43.01 16.79 6.17
N ILE A 22 43.00 17.94 6.84
CA ILE A 22 43.33 19.24 6.24
C ILE A 22 44.81 19.33 5.87
N ASN A 23 45.73 18.79 6.70
CA ASN A 23 47.16 18.73 6.36
C ASN A 23 47.44 17.84 5.14
N VAL A 24 46.75 16.69 5.04
CA VAL A 24 46.87 15.78 3.88
C VAL A 24 46.29 16.39 2.60
N ILE A 25 45.22 17.19 2.70
CA ILE A 25 44.63 17.90 1.55
C ILE A 25 45.52 19.08 1.13
N CYS A 26 46.13 19.80 2.09
CA CYS A 26 47.05 20.91 1.81
C CYS A 26 48.36 20.43 1.17
N GLU A 27 48.94 19.30 1.60
CA GLU A 27 50.15 18.75 0.96
C GLU A 27 49.90 18.26 -0.47
N ASN A 28 48.69 17.75 -0.77
CA ASN A 28 48.33 17.24 -2.10
C ASN A 28 47.92 18.32 -3.13
N ILE A 29 47.56 19.53 -2.70
CA ILE A 29 47.19 20.64 -3.62
C ILE A 29 48.44 21.35 -4.19
N THR A 30 49.63 21.11 -3.64
CA THR A 30 50.91 21.65 -4.15
C THR A 30 51.36 21.08 -5.50
N TYR A 31 50.60 20.16 -6.10
CA TYR A 31 50.88 19.55 -7.41
C TYR A 31 49.83 19.84 -8.49
N PHE A 32 49.18 21.00 -8.47
CA PHE A 32 48.40 21.46 -9.62
C PHE A 32 49.15 22.59 -10.34
N HIS A 33 49.94 22.21 -11.35
CA HIS A 33 50.62 23.12 -12.26
C HIS A 33 49.56 23.91 -13.06
N PRO A 34 49.52 25.25 -13.02
CA PRO A 34 48.67 26.04 -13.90
C PRO A 34 49.50 26.63 -15.03
N ASP A 35 49.30 26.14 -16.25
CA ASP A 35 49.59 26.92 -17.45
C ASP A 35 48.52 28.01 -17.57
N SER A 36 48.74 29.15 -16.91
CA SER A 36 48.23 30.47 -17.31
C SER A 36 48.65 31.51 -16.26
N ALA A 37 49.59 32.36 -16.66
CA ALA A 37 50.09 33.47 -15.87
C ALA A 37 49.04 34.58 -15.75
N THR A 38 48.59 34.92 -14.53
CA THR A 38 48.21 36.29 -14.09
C THR A 38 47.68 36.41 -12.65
N GLU A 39 48.11 35.58 -11.67
CA GLU A 39 47.83 35.89 -10.24
C GLU A 39 49.06 35.64 -9.35
N PRO A 40 49.33 36.49 -8.34
CA PRO A 40 50.49 36.35 -7.45
C PRO A 40 50.37 35.12 -6.54
N PRO A 41 51.50 34.51 -6.13
CA PRO A 41 51.51 33.30 -5.31
C PRO A 41 50.83 33.54 -3.95
N VAL A 42 49.80 32.76 -3.66
CA VAL A 42 49.00 32.83 -2.42
C VAL A 42 49.81 32.20 -1.27
N SER A 43 49.95 32.92 -0.14
CA SER A 43 50.69 32.41 1.03
C SER A 43 49.94 31.26 1.72
N PRO A 44 50.63 30.31 2.39
CA PRO A 44 49.99 29.15 3.07
C PRO A 44 48.90 29.55 4.08
N SER A 45 49.05 30.71 4.72
CA SER A 45 48.08 31.29 5.64
C SER A 45 46.76 31.70 4.97
N GLN A 46 46.79 32.17 3.71
CA GLN A 46 45.59 32.58 2.97
C GLN A 46 44.79 31.38 2.45
N CYS A 47 45.43 30.24 2.19
CA CYS A 47 44.77 28.99 1.82
C CYS A 47 43.97 28.40 3.00
N HIS A 48 44.56 28.40 4.19
CA HIS A 48 43.92 27.93 5.42
C HIS A 48 42.68 28.76 5.78
N GLU A 49 42.71 30.08 5.61
CA GLU A 49 41.58 30.97 5.92
C GLU A 49 40.42 30.82 4.92
N ARG A 50 40.73 30.62 3.63
CA ARG A 50 39.73 30.31 2.59
C ARG A 50 39.05 28.96 2.80
N LEU A 51 39.82 27.92 3.15
CA LEU A 51 39.30 26.60 3.53
C LEU A 51 38.40 26.69 4.77
N ARG A 52 38.78 27.49 5.77
CA ARG A 52 37.99 27.73 6.97
C ARG A 52 36.65 28.40 6.67
N THR A 53 36.63 29.42 5.80
CA THR A 53 35.38 30.07 5.38
C THR A 53 34.44 29.15 4.60
N TRP A 54 34.99 28.26 3.78
CA TRP A 54 34.22 27.24 3.07
C TRP A 54 33.66 26.17 4.01
N LEU A 55 34.48 25.65 4.93
CA LEU A 55 34.08 24.62 5.89
C LEU A 55 33.02 25.11 6.88
N ILE A 56 33.06 26.38 7.27
CA ILE A 56 32.12 26.96 8.26
C ILE A 56 30.81 27.44 7.60
N GLY A 57 30.83 27.80 6.31
CA GLY A 57 29.65 28.38 5.62
C GLY A 57 28.81 27.40 4.78
N GLU A 58 29.44 26.53 4.01
CA GLU A 58 28.75 25.71 2.98
C GLU A 58 28.34 24.32 3.50
N LEU A 59 29.20 23.67 4.28
CA LEU A 59 28.95 22.33 4.84
C LEU A 59 27.71 22.23 5.73
N PRO A 60 27.43 23.18 6.66
CA PRO A 60 26.23 23.09 7.49
C PRO A 60 24.94 23.18 6.67
N CYS A 61 24.93 24.00 5.61
CA CYS A 61 23.81 24.13 4.69
C CYS A 61 23.56 22.85 3.88
N ILE A 62 24.63 22.18 3.43
CA ILE A 62 24.53 20.91 2.70
C ILE A 62 24.01 19.80 3.61
N ILE A 63 24.54 19.69 4.83
CA ILE A 63 24.11 18.69 5.82
C ILE A 63 22.64 18.88 6.17
N TYR A 64 22.18 20.11 6.37
CA TYR A 64 20.78 20.40 6.67
C TYR A 64 19.85 20.05 5.49
N LYS A 65 20.25 20.35 4.25
CA LYS A 65 19.49 19.98 3.05
C LYS A 65 19.38 18.46 2.86
N ILE A 66 20.47 17.73 3.08
CA ILE A 66 20.47 16.25 3.04
C ILE A 66 19.58 15.70 4.16
N GLY A 67 19.66 16.27 5.37
CA GLY A 67 18.82 15.89 6.49
C GLY A 67 17.33 16.05 6.21
N ILE A 68 16.90 17.19 5.65
CA ILE A 68 15.51 17.42 5.24
C ILE A 68 15.10 16.41 4.17
N PHE A 69 15.91 16.20 3.13
CA PHE A 69 15.58 15.26 2.07
C PHE A 69 15.43 13.83 2.59
N LEU A 70 16.31 13.38 3.49
CA LEU A 70 16.22 12.07 4.12
C LEU A 70 15.01 11.96 5.05
N PHE A 71 14.68 13.02 5.80
CA PHE A 71 13.51 13.05 6.66
C PHE A 71 12.21 13.02 5.85
N ASP A 72 12.13 13.80 4.77
CA ASP A 72 10.98 13.81 3.86
C ASP A 72 10.83 12.47 3.13
N ALA A 73 11.94 11.88 2.66
CA ALA A 73 11.94 10.54 2.08
C ALA A 73 11.49 9.49 3.09
N PHE A 74 11.92 9.60 4.35
CA PHE A 74 11.50 8.71 5.43
C PHE A 74 10.02 8.89 5.79
N LEU A 75 9.52 10.12 5.89
CA LEU A 75 8.11 10.41 6.09
C LEU A 75 7.25 9.87 4.94
N LEU A 76 7.69 10.05 3.69
CA LEU A 76 7.02 9.48 2.52
C LEU A 76 7.02 7.95 2.56
N TYR A 77 8.14 7.33 2.92
CA TYR A 77 8.23 5.89 3.14
C TYR A 77 7.26 5.41 4.23
N LEU A 78 7.13 6.14 5.35
CA LEU A 78 6.16 5.85 6.40
C LEU A 78 4.71 6.02 5.94
N ILE A 79 4.41 7.05 5.14
CA ILE A 79 3.07 7.28 4.59
C ILE A 79 2.70 6.20 3.57
N LEU A 80 3.62 5.83 2.68
CA LEU A 80 3.43 4.77 1.70
C LEU A 80 3.27 3.41 2.37
N SER A 81 4.13 3.08 3.33
CA SER A 81 4.02 1.84 4.10
C SER A 81 2.73 1.79 4.90
N ARG A 82 2.26 2.91 5.49
CA ARG A 82 0.94 2.98 6.14
C ARG A 82 -0.23 2.88 5.16
N LYS A 83 -0.15 3.47 3.97
CA LYS A 83 -1.19 3.32 2.92
C LYS A 83 -1.30 1.87 2.44
N ILE A 84 -0.17 1.22 2.19
CA ILE A 84 -0.10 -0.20 1.81
C ILE A 84 -0.61 -1.07 2.96
N LEU A 85 -0.18 -0.80 4.19
CA LEU A 85 -0.59 -1.56 5.37
C LEU A 85 -2.08 -1.41 5.67
N ARG A 86 -2.68 -0.22 5.51
CA ARG A 86 -4.14 -0.04 5.66
C ARG A 86 -4.92 -0.79 4.60
N ARG A 87 -4.45 -0.86 3.35
CA ARG A 87 -5.09 -1.68 2.31
C ARG A 87 -5.06 -3.17 2.65
N HIS A 88 -3.94 -3.66 3.19
CA HIS A 88 -3.83 -5.05 3.63
C HIS A 88 -4.62 -5.36 4.90
N LEU A 89 -4.57 -4.48 5.91
CA LEU A 89 -5.30 -4.66 7.18
C LEU A 89 -6.80 -4.52 6.98
N GLY A 90 -7.29 -3.59 6.16
CA GLY A 90 -8.72 -3.45 5.87
C GLY A 90 -9.32 -4.69 5.21
N LYS A 91 -8.56 -5.38 4.35
CA LYS A 91 -8.94 -6.68 3.78
C LYS A 91 -8.96 -7.77 4.85
N LYS A 92 -7.89 -7.87 5.66
CA LYS A 92 -7.74 -8.90 6.71
C LYS A 92 -8.81 -8.78 7.81
N GLN A 93 -9.14 -7.56 8.24
CA GLN A 93 -10.12 -7.32 9.30
C GLN A 93 -11.54 -7.69 8.88
N TYR A 94 -11.88 -7.51 7.60
CA TYR A 94 -13.21 -7.87 7.07
C TYR A 94 -13.31 -9.36 6.71
N GLU A 95 -12.22 -10.00 6.25
CA GLU A 95 -12.13 -11.46 6.12
C GLU A 95 -12.36 -12.17 7.46
N LEU A 96 -11.73 -11.70 8.55
CA LEU A 96 -11.90 -12.29 9.89
C LEU A 96 -13.36 -12.31 10.37
N CYS A 97 -14.14 -11.24 10.14
CA CYS A 97 -15.55 -11.22 10.53
C CYS A 97 -16.45 -12.11 9.66
N TYR A 98 -16.06 -12.37 8.41
CA TYR A 98 -16.80 -13.27 7.51
C TYR A 98 -16.51 -14.73 7.85
N GLU A 99 -15.23 -15.06 8.05
CA GLU A 99 -14.76 -16.43 8.32
C GLU A 99 -15.11 -16.90 9.74
N GLN A 100 -15.30 -15.97 10.69
CA GLN A 100 -15.77 -16.30 12.05
C GLN A 100 -17.28 -16.51 12.17
N ARG A 101 -18.09 -16.28 11.13
CA ARG A 101 -19.50 -16.71 11.15
C ARG A 101 -19.53 -18.22 11.04
N LYS A 102 -19.70 -18.89 12.18
CA LYS A 102 -20.15 -20.28 12.24
C LYS A 102 -21.43 -20.37 11.42
N LEU A 103 -21.34 -20.94 10.22
CA LEU A 103 -22.51 -21.15 9.38
C LEU A 103 -23.47 -22.05 10.14
N ASP A 104 -24.75 -21.67 10.14
CA ASP A 104 -25.79 -22.53 10.65
C ASP A 104 -25.85 -23.82 9.82
N PRO A 105 -26.12 -24.97 10.46
CA PRO A 105 -26.00 -26.27 9.80
C PRO A 105 -27.00 -26.49 8.67
N ASP A 106 -28.13 -25.79 8.67
CA ASP A 106 -29.11 -25.73 7.59
C ASP A 106 -28.57 -24.96 6.37
N VAL A 107 -27.94 -23.80 6.59
CA VAL A 107 -27.30 -23.01 5.52
C VAL A 107 -26.18 -23.80 4.86
N ALA A 108 -25.34 -24.49 5.63
CA ALA A 108 -24.28 -25.32 5.09
C ALA A 108 -24.82 -26.48 4.24
N LYS A 109 -25.94 -27.09 4.66
CA LYS A 109 -26.61 -28.13 3.86
C LYS A 109 -27.14 -27.56 2.55
N GLU A 110 -27.77 -26.40 2.58
CA GLU A 110 -28.30 -25.74 1.40
C GLU A 110 -27.19 -25.41 0.40
N ILE A 111 -26.06 -24.87 0.87
CA ILE A 111 -24.89 -24.61 0.03
C ILE A 111 -24.41 -25.89 -0.65
N ASN A 112 -24.27 -27.00 0.09
CA ASN A 112 -23.85 -28.28 -0.48
C ASN A 112 -24.83 -28.78 -1.56
N VAL A 113 -26.13 -28.58 -1.36
CA VAL A 113 -27.15 -28.95 -2.36
C VAL A 113 -27.00 -28.08 -3.62
N VAL A 114 -26.77 -26.78 -3.46
CA VAL A 114 -26.58 -25.84 -4.56
C VAL A 114 -25.28 -26.12 -5.33
N GLU A 115 -24.20 -26.40 -4.62
CA GLU A 115 -22.93 -26.82 -5.23
C GLU A 115 -23.10 -28.11 -6.03
N GLU A 116 -23.86 -29.07 -5.52
CA GLU A 116 -24.18 -30.30 -6.25
C GLU A 116 -24.98 -29.99 -7.51
N ILE A 117 -26.01 -29.15 -7.43
CA ILE A 117 -26.82 -28.71 -8.59
C ILE A 117 -25.92 -28.13 -9.69
N CYS A 118 -25.00 -27.24 -9.33
CA CYS A 118 -24.05 -26.65 -10.28
C CYS A 118 -23.06 -27.67 -10.82
N ARG A 119 -22.57 -28.59 -9.98
CA ARG A 119 -21.65 -29.67 -10.38
C ARG A 119 -22.26 -30.58 -11.44
N ILE A 120 -23.50 -31.03 -11.24
CA ILE A 120 -24.20 -31.93 -12.17
C ILE A 120 -24.96 -31.19 -13.28
N ARG A 121 -24.95 -29.84 -13.26
CA ARG A 121 -25.66 -28.95 -14.20
C ARG A 121 -27.17 -29.19 -14.28
N ASN A 122 -27.82 -29.50 -13.16
CA ASN A 122 -29.25 -29.79 -13.11
C ASN A 122 -30.08 -28.54 -12.78
N PHE A 123 -30.22 -27.64 -13.76
CA PHE A 123 -30.90 -26.35 -13.55
C PHE A 123 -32.40 -26.38 -13.88
N GLU A 124 -32.92 -27.41 -14.55
CA GLU A 124 -34.31 -27.45 -15.05
C GLU A 124 -35.37 -27.37 -13.95
N SER A 125 -35.07 -27.91 -12.77
CA SER A 125 -35.97 -27.89 -11.61
C SER A 125 -35.98 -26.55 -10.86
N HIS A 126 -35.15 -25.58 -11.29
CA HIS A 126 -34.94 -24.32 -10.59
C HIS A 126 -35.12 -23.13 -11.54
N SER A 127 -35.79 -22.08 -11.08
CA SER A 127 -35.97 -20.84 -11.84
C SER A 127 -34.70 -19.98 -11.86
N LEU A 128 -33.93 -20.04 -10.76
CA LEU A 128 -32.69 -19.29 -10.58
C LEU A 128 -31.72 -20.09 -9.70
N VAL A 129 -30.47 -20.17 -10.10
CA VAL A 129 -29.39 -20.81 -9.33
C VAL A 129 -28.19 -19.88 -9.32
N ALA A 130 -27.67 -19.57 -8.13
CA ALA A 130 -26.46 -18.79 -7.92
C ALA A 130 -25.46 -19.66 -7.16
N CYS A 131 -24.25 -19.81 -7.69
CA CYS A 131 -23.21 -20.66 -7.13
C CYS A 131 -21.93 -19.88 -6.86
N ASN A 132 -21.61 -19.75 -5.57
CA ASN A 132 -20.41 -19.08 -5.04
C ASN A 132 -20.16 -17.74 -5.73
N VAL A 133 -21.19 -16.89 -5.81
CA VAL A 133 -21.13 -15.61 -6.53
C VAL A 133 -20.38 -14.58 -5.70
N HIS A 134 -19.40 -13.92 -6.30
CA HIS A 134 -18.67 -12.81 -5.69
C HIS A 134 -18.84 -11.53 -6.51
N LYS A 135 -19.01 -10.42 -5.80
CA LYS A 135 -19.02 -9.08 -6.38
C LYS A 135 -18.12 -8.14 -5.59
N TYR A 136 -17.20 -7.45 -6.27
CA TYR A 136 -16.40 -6.38 -5.71
C TYR A 136 -16.59 -5.03 -6.43
N TYR A 137 -16.48 -3.96 -5.65
CA TYR A 137 -16.37 -2.58 -6.15
C TYR A 137 -15.04 -2.01 -5.65
N GLY A 138 -14.06 -1.92 -6.56
CA GLY A 138 -12.69 -1.57 -6.18
C GLY A 138 -12.12 -2.56 -5.17
N ASP A 139 -11.78 -2.07 -3.97
CA ASP A 139 -11.25 -2.89 -2.87
C ASP A 139 -12.34 -3.44 -1.92
N ILE A 140 -13.62 -3.14 -2.16
CA ILE A 140 -14.74 -3.50 -1.27
C ILE A 140 -15.50 -4.69 -1.82
N PHE A 141 -15.63 -5.76 -1.03
CA PHE A 141 -16.52 -6.88 -1.33
C PHE A 141 -17.97 -6.51 -1.01
N ALA A 142 -18.79 -6.39 -2.04
CA ALA A 142 -20.23 -6.19 -1.89
C ALA A 142 -20.99 -7.51 -1.74
N VAL A 143 -20.52 -8.58 -2.38
CA VAL A 143 -21.05 -9.95 -2.24
C VAL A 143 -19.88 -10.91 -2.11
N ARG A 144 -19.94 -11.82 -1.14
CA ARG A 144 -18.86 -12.76 -0.80
C ARG A 144 -19.39 -14.19 -0.87
N GLY A 145 -19.28 -14.86 -2.01
CA GLY A 145 -19.55 -16.30 -2.13
C GLY A 145 -20.95 -16.73 -1.71
N ILE A 146 -21.98 -16.06 -2.23
CA ILE A 146 -23.37 -16.46 -1.98
C ILE A 146 -23.73 -17.63 -2.89
N SER A 147 -24.36 -18.66 -2.32
CA SER A 147 -24.93 -19.79 -3.04
C SER A 147 -26.37 -20.01 -2.61
N PHE A 148 -27.31 -20.04 -3.55
CA PHE A 148 -28.71 -20.41 -3.31
C PHE A 148 -29.35 -20.88 -4.62
N ALA A 149 -30.44 -21.63 -4.51
CA ALA A 149 -31.27 -22.04 -5.64
C ALA A 149 -32.73 -21.77 -5.32
N LEU A 150 -33.48 -21.25 -6.29
CA LEU A 150 -34.91 -20.97 -6.18
C LEU A 150 -35.67 -21.91 -7.11
N ARG A 151 -36.69 -22.55 -6.59
CA ARG A 151 -37.62 -23.34 -7.39
C ARG A 151 -38.64 -22.42 -8.08
N PRO A 152 -39.32 -22.90 -9.12
CA PRO A 152 -40.47 -22.21 -9.67
C PRO A 152 -41.51 -21.93 -8.56
N SER A 153 -42.05 -20.71 -8.55
CA SER A 153 -43.03 -20.23 -7.55
C SER A 153 -42.49 -19.98 -6.13
N GLU A 154 -41.18 -20.08 -5.89
CA GLU A 154 -40.57 -19.62 -4.64
C GLU A 154 -40.25 -18.11 -4.69
N CYS A 155 -40.39 -17.44 -3.55
CA CYS A 155 -40.07 -16.03 -3.40
C CYS A 155 -38.85 -15.84 -2.49
N LEU A 156 -37.80 -15.19 -3.01
CA LEU A 156 -36.59 -14.90 -2.25
C LEU A 156 -36.69 -13.54 -1.54
N GLY A 157 -36.71 -13.57 -0.21
CA GLY A 157 -36.56 -12.37 0.61
C GLY A 157 -35.11 -12.14 1.02
N LEU A 158 -34.51 -11.03 0.59
CA LEU A 158 -33.17 -10.62 1.05
C LEU A 158 -33.28 -9.68 2.25
N LEU A 159 -32.80 -10.12 3.41
CA LEU A 159 -32.85 -9.38 4.67
C LEU A 159 -31.45 -8.98 5.14
N GLY A 160 -31.35 -7.83 5.82
CA GLY A 160 -30.11 -7.39 6.48
C GLY A 160 -29.99 -5.87 6.59
N VAL A 161 -28.88 -5.38 7.14
CA VAL A 161 -28.61 -3.94 7.30
C VAL A 161 -28.31 -3.23 5.97
N ASN A 162 -28.40 -1.90 5.95
CA ASN A 162 -27.96 -1.10 4.82
C ASN A 162 -26.47 -1.32 4.53
N GLY A 163 -26.11 -1.46 3.26
CA GLY A 163 -24.74 -1.77 2.84
C GLY A 163 -24.36 -3.25 2.88
N ALA A 164 -25.26 -4.17 3.26
CA ALA A 164 -24.99 -5.62 3.26
C ALA A 164 -24.89 -6.26 1.86
N GLY A 165 -25.08 -5.50 0.77
CA GLY A 165 -24.98 -6.02 -0.60
C GLY A 165 -26.28 -6.51 -1.24
N LYS A 166 -27.44 -6.32 -0.60
CA LYS A 166 -28.76 -6.75 -1.11
C LYS A 166 -29.09 -6.22 -2.51
N THR A 167 -28.96 -4.91 -2.71
CA THR A 167 -29.21 -4.30 -4.02
C THR A 167 -28.20 -4.81 -5.06
N THR A 168 -26.95 -5.00 -4.65
CA THR A 168 -25.89 -5.53 -5.51
C THR A 168 -26.21 -6.93 -6.01
N ILE A 169 -26.62 -7.85 -5.13
CA ILE A 169 -26.97 -9.21 -5.56
C ILE A 169 -28.20 -9.18 -6.47
N LEU A 170 -29.23 -8.38 -6.18
CA LEU A 170 -30.39 -8.25 -7.07
C LEU A 170 -30.00 -7.75 -8.47
N GLN A 171 -29.09 -6.78 -8.57
CA GLN A 171 -28.59 -6.29 -9.86
C GLN A 171 -27.82 -7.37 -10.62
N VAL A 172 -27.03 -8.20 -9.92
CA VAL A 172 -26.32 -9.33 -10.52
C VAL A 172 -27.30 -10.38 -11.06
N LEU A 173 -28.31 -10.76 -10.27
CA LEU A 173 -29.33 -11.74 -10.67
C LEU A 173 -30.20 -11.23 -11.83
N ALA A 174 -30.44 -9.92 -11.90
CA ALA A 174 -31.17 -9.28 -12.99
C ALA A 174 -30.31 -9.09 -14.26
N GLY A 175 -29.03 -9.46 -14.25
CA GLY A 175 -28.11 -9.24 -15.38
C GLY A 175 -27.76 -7.76 -15.63
N LEU A 176 -28.04 -6.88 -14.67
CA LEU A 176 -27.73 -5.45 -14.74
C LEU A 176 -26.32 -5.12 -14.27
N CYS A 177 -25.69 -6.04 -13.53
CA CYS A 177 -24.34 -5.88 -13.02
C CYS A 177 -23.53 -7.15 -13.24
N THR A 178 -22.25 -6.98 -13.55
CA THR A 178 -21.29 -8.07 -13.74
C THR A 178 -20.93 -8.68 -12.38
N PHE A 179 -20.40 -9.90 -12.37
CA PHE A 179 -19.83 -10.55 -11.20
C PHE A 179 -18.48 -11.15 -11.60
N GLU A 180 -17.57 -11.32 -10.65
CA GLU A 180 -16.18 -11.65 -10.98
C GLU A 180 -15.79 -13.09 -10.64
N ARG A 181 -16.56 -13.76 -9.78
CA ARG A 181 -16.43 -15.20 -9.52
C ARG A 181 -17.79 -15.85 -9.32
N GLY A 182 -17.83 -17.16 -9.52
CA GLY A 182 -19.04 -17.96 -9.43
C GLY A 182 -19.79 -18.05 -10.75
N GLU A 183 -21.04 -18.49 -10.66
CA GLU A 183 -21.95 -18.54 -11.81
C GLU A 183 -23.39 -18.34 -11.39
N VAL A 184 -24.19 -17.79 -12.31
CA VAL A 184 -25.63 -17.59 -12.13
C VAL A 184 -26.35 -18.15 -13.34
N HIS A 185 -27.41 -18.91 -13.09
CA HIS A 185 -28.23 -19.57 -14.09
C HIS A 185 -29.69 -19.20 -13.87
N SER A 186 -30.39 -18.82 -14.94
CA SER A 186 -31.85 -18.71 -14.96
C SER A 186 -32.39 -19.83 -15.85
N GLY A 187 -32.96 -20.85 -15.22
CA GLY A 187 -33.20 -22.14 -15.88
C GLY A 187 -31.93 -22.67 -16.54
N ASN A 188 -32.04 -23.09 -17.81
CA ASN A 188 -30.91 -23.60 -18.58
C ASN A 188 -29.98 -22.51 -19.16
N MET A 189 -30.28 -21.23 -18.95
CA MET A 189 -29.48 -20.12 -19.47
C MET A 189 -28.48 -19.62 -18.42
N LYS A 190 -27.20 -19.62 -18.76
CA LYS A 190 -26.17 -18.97 -17.94
C LYS A 190 -26.22 -17.46 -18.14
N LEU A 191 -26.25 -16.71 -17.05
CA LEU A 191 -26.12 -15.26 -17.09
C LEU A 191 -24.64 -14.92 -17.25
N THR A 192 -24.29 -14.32 -18.38
CA THR A 192 -22.93 -13.82 -18.63
C THR A 192 -22.72 -12.54 -17.84
N SER A 193 -21.48 -12.33 -17.39
CA SER A 193 -21.03 -11.09 -16.74
C SER A 193 -20.94 -9.91 -17.71
N ASP A 194 -21.54 -9.98 -18.90
CA ASP A 194 -21.62 -8.87 -19.83
C ASP A 194 -22.94 -8.16 -19.58
N PRO A 195 -22.93 -6.85 -19.26
CA PRO A 195 -24.16 -6.13 -19.04
C PRO A 195 -25.01 -6.26 -20.30
N VAL A 196 -26.25 -6.74 -20.12
CA VAL A 196 -27.23 -6.81 -21.21
C VAL A 196 -27.30 -5.41 -21.81
N LYS A 197 -26.81 -5.24 -23.04
CA LYS A 197 -27.05 -4.03 -23.83
C LYS A 197 -28.55 -4.01 -24.11
N VAL A 198 -29.30 -3.33 -23.25
CA VAL A 198 -30.69 -3.00 -23.50
C VAL A 198 -30.67 -2.03 -24.67
N ASN A 199 -30.89 -2.55 -25.88
CA ASN A 199 -31.10 -1.71 -27.05
C ASN A 199 -32.44 -1.00 -26.86
N SER A 200 -32.35 0.26 -26.44
CA SER A 200 -33.41 1.27 -26.50
C SER A 200 -33.50 1.84 -27.91
#